data_AF-A0AA51DRB4-F1
#
_entry.id   AF-A0AA51DRB4-F1
#
_cell.length_a   1.000
_cell.length_b   1.000
_cell.length_c   1.000
_cell.angle_alpha   90.00
_cell.angle_beta   90.00
_cell.angle_gamma   90.00
#
_symmetry.space_group_name_H-M   'P 1'
#
loop_
_entity.id
_entity.type
_entity.pdbx_description
1 polymer ?
#
loop_
_entity_poly.entity_id
_entity_poly.type
_entity_poly.pdbx_seq_one_letter_code
_entity_poly.pdbx_strand_id
1 'polypeptide(L)'
;MKKILTLVLVLAMTVGLVTGCSSTATKETGENTASTDKTATGENSTAEPETATEENSAAESTDVSGLKVGIIYVGDENEGYTAAHMAGIDEMIKNLGLSEDQVIEKTNIAEDESCYDAAVDLADQGCNIIFANSFGHEDFMLQAAKEYPEVQFCHATGYKAASSGLPNVHNYFTAVYESRYVSGVVAGLKLNEMIAKGTITADKAKMGYVGAYPYAEVVSGYTSFYLGAKSVCPTVTMEVQYTNSWADMAGENEVAKQLIAGGAVLISQHADTTGAPTAAEEAKVPVVGYNVDMTSVAPDSALTSATINWGPYYTYAVKSVIDGTPIDTDWCQGYKDGAVGISPLNENVIAEGTADKVAEVEAALKDGSLKVFDTSTFTVKGSKIEDLIKSDADFSKYSAYVSDGYFHESELISAPAFDLRIDGITELTK
;
A
#
# COMPACT_ATOMS: atom_id res chain seq x y z
N MET A 1 42.48 60.02 9.00
CA MET A 1 42.58 59.80 7.54
C MET A 1 41.17 59.53 7.00
N LYS A 2 40.79 60.34 6.00
CA LYS A 2 39.57 60.39 5.13
C LYS A 2 38.44 59.35 5.37
N LYS A 3 37.22 59.75 5.83
CA LYS A 3 36.02 60.29 5.09
C LYS A 3 35.21 59.14 4.41
N ILE A 4 33.86 58.96 4.45
CA ILE A 4 32.69 59.88 4.51
C ILE A 4 31.36 59.05 4.61
N LEU A 5 30.33 59.56 5.35
CA LEU A 5 28.83 59.58 5.17
C LEU A 5 28.00 58.27 4.91
N THR A 6 26.77 58.02 5.39
CA THR A 6 25.52 58.83 5.64
C THR A 6 24.52 57.94 6.45
N LEU A 7 23.91 58.28 7.60
CA LEU A 7 22.72 59.10 7.97
C LEU A 7 21.31 58.69 7.43
N VAL A 8 20.49 58.06 8.31
CA VAL A 8 19.07 58.32 8.70
C VAL A 8 17.91 58.14 7.69
N LEU A 9 16.87 57.32 8.03
CA LEU A 9 15.52 57.70 8.53
C LEU A 9 14.50 56.53 8.38
N VAL A 10 14.00 55.94 9.48
CA VAL A 10 12.71 55.20 9.49
C VAL A 10 11.92 55.67 10.70
N LEU A 11 10.82 56.35 10.44
CA LEU A 11 9.89 56.91 11.44
C LEU A 11 8.81 55.87 11.74
N ALA A 12 8.61 55.60 13.03
CA ALA A 12 7.50 54.85 13.57
C ALA A 12 6.18 55.64 13.49
N MET A 13 5.06 54.94 13.32
CA MET A 13 3.78 55.36 13.89
C MET A 13 3.13 54.18 14.63
N THR A 14 2.85 54.45 15.89
CA THR A 14 2.33 53.59 16.95
C THR A 14 0.86 53.91 17.24
N VAL A 15 0.09 52.85 17.53
CA VAL A 15 -0.97 52.72 18.57
C VAL A 15 -2.24 53.57 18.35
N GLY A 16 -3.46 53.06 18.49
CA GLY A 16 -4.02 51.79 18.95
C GLY A 16 -5.50 52.01 19.31
N LEU A 17 -6.26 50.94 19.56
CA LEU A 17 -7.23 50.82 20.68
C LEU A 17 -8.03 49.52 20.55
N VAL A 18 -8.02 48.77 21.65
CA VAL A 18 -8.82 47.57 21.93
C VAL A 18 -10.01 47.99 22.80
N THR A 19 -11.18 47.38 22.55
CA THR A 19 -12.31 47.06 23.45
C THR A 19 -13.52 46.80 22.51
N GLY A 20 -14.40 45.81 22.64
CA GLY A 20 -14.75 44.86 23.70
C GLY A 20 -16.27 44.62 23.61
N CYS A 21 -16.71 43.37 23.84
CA CYS A 21 -18.09 42.94 24.19
C CYS A 21 -19.18 42.72 23.11
N SER A 22 -19.52 41.43 22.91
CA SER A 22 -20.81 40.79 23.26
C SER A 22 -22.13 41.42 22.78
N SER A 23 -22.94 40.65 22.01
CA SER A 23 -24.28 40.21 22.45
C SER A 23 -25.00 39.31 21.43
N THR A 24 -25.91 38.53 21.99
CA THR A 24 -26.68 37.36 21.56
C THR A 24 -27.94 37.68 20.74
N ALA A 25 -28.49 36.63 20.10
CA ALA A 25 -29.87 36.46 19.60
C ALA A 25 -30.23 37.26 18.31
N THR A 26 -30.98 36.72 17.34
CA THR A 26 -32.28 36.04 17.50
C THR A 26 -32.61 35.24 16.22
N LYS A 27 -33.25 34.08 16.39
CA LYS A 27 -34.12 33.42 15.39
C LYS A 27 -35.32 34.33 15.08
N GLU A 28 -35.81 34.31 13.84
CA GLU A 28 -37.23 34.30 13.45
C GLU A 28 -37.24 34.02 11.93
N THR A 29 -37.64 32.83 11.47
CA THR A 29 -39.00 32.44 11.04
C THR A 29 -39.63 33.35 9.99
N GLY A 30 -39.89 32.76 8.82
CA GLY A 30 -40.79 33.27 7.80
C GLY A 30 -41.36 32.10 7.00
N GLU A 31 -42.46 31.54 7.49
CA GLU A 31 -43.38 30.71 6.70
C GLU A 31 -44.01 31.54 5.57
N ASN A 32 -44.25 30.90 4.43
CA ASN A 32 -45.56 30.91 3.76
C ASN A 32 -45.59 29.76 2.73
N THR A 33 -46.14 28.58 3.03
CA THR A 33 -47.55 28.17 2.76
C THR A 33 -48.09 28.70 1.43
N ALA A 34 -48.24 27.84 0.43
CA ALA A 34 -49.38 26.94 0.17
C ALA A 34 -50.30 27.56 -0.90
N SER A 35 -50.69 26.80 -1.91
CA SER A 35 -52.09 26.32 -2.13
C SER A 35 -52.20 26.16 -3.65
N THR A 36 -52.82 25.18 -4.32
CA THR A 36 -53.83 24.14 -4.05
C THR A 36 -53.96 23.43 -5.41
N ASP A 37 -53.80 22.12 -5.57
CA ASP A 37 -54.74 21.02 -5.29
C ASP A 37 -56.18 21.20 -5.84
N LYS A 38 -56.57 20.37 -6.83
CA LYS A 38 -57.67 19.38 -6.73
C LYS A 38 -58.06 18.69 -8.06
N THR A 39 -58.03 17.34 -8.03
CA THR A 39 -59.02 16.30 -8.47
C THR A 39 -59.95 16.57 -9.68
N ALA A 40 -60.31 15.64 -10.59
CA ALA A 40 -60.53 14.18 -10.48
C ALA A 40 -60.75 13.48 -11.86
N THR A 41 -60.65 12.13 -11.84
CA THR A 41 -61.36 11.08 -12.62
C THR A 41 -61.16 10.85 -14.12
N GLY A 42 -60.79 9.60 -14.49
CA GLY A 42 -61.49 8.83 -15.53
C GLY A 42 -60.69 8.16 -16.65
N GLU A 43 -60.57 6.82 -16.57
CA GLU A 43 -60.49 5.81 -17.67
C GLU A 43 -59.22 5.59 -18.53
N ASN A 44 -58.54 4.48 -18.19
CA ASN A 44 -58.20 3.29 -19.00
C ASN A 44 -57.52 3.45 -20.38
N SER A 45 -56.22 3.14 -20.45
CA SER A 45 -55.65 2.37 -21.57
C SER A 45 -54.34 1.70 -21.15
N THR A 46 -54.31 0.38 -21.35
CA THR A 46 -53.19 -0.56 -21.37
C THR A 46 -51.89 -0.03 -22.01
N ALA A 47 -50.77 -0.22 -21.32
CA ALA A 47 -49.45 -0.49 -21.91
C ALA A 47 -48.55 -1.16 -20.83
N GLU A 48 -48.01 -2.33 -21.15
CA GLU A 48 -46.96 -3.02 -20.39
C GLU A 48 -45.68 -2.16 -20.32
N PRO A 49 -44.91 -2.21 -19.22
CA PRO A 49 -43.60 -1.58 -19.20
C PRO A 49 -42.59 -2.49 -19.91
N GLU A 50 -42.03 -1.99 -21.00
CA GLU A 50 -40.88 -2.59 -21.67
C GLU A 50 -39.70 -2.70 -20.70
N THR A 51 -39.21 -3.92 -20.58
CA THR A 51 -37.91 -4.28 -20.01
C THR A 51 -36.80 -3.52 -20.76
N ALA A 52 -36.16 -2.57 -20.09
CA ALA A 52 -34.85 -2.08 -20.48
C ALA A 52 -33.82 -3.15 -20.14
N THR A 53 -33.46 -3.96 -21.15
CA THR A 53 -32.27 -4.80 -21.11
C THR A 53 -31.05 -3.89 -21.16
N GLU A 54 -30.25 -3.87 -20.09
CA GLU A 54 -28.87 -3.41 -20.13
C GLU A 54 -28.12 -4.27 -21.16
N GLU A 55 -27.74 -3.66 -22.28
CA GLU A 55 -26.77 -4.24 -23.20
C GLU A 55 -25.41 -4.21 -22.52
N ASN A 56 -25.07 -5.31 -21.86
CA ASN A 56 -23.69 -5.62 -21.53
C ASN A 56 -22.98 -5.91 -22.86
N SER A 57 -22.26 -4.91 -23.39
CA SER A 57 -21.33 -5.06 -24.50
C SER A 57 -20.27 -6.07 -24.09
N ALA A 58 -20.44 -7.33 -24.49
CA ALA A 58 -19.36 -8.31 -24.42
C ALA A 58 -18.16 -7.74 -25.18
N ALA A 59 -17.04 -7.52 -24.49
CA ALA A 59 -15.80 -7.12 -25.12
C ALA A 59 -15.42 -8.17 -26.18
N GLU A 60 -15.21 -7.73 -27.42
CA GLU A 60 -14.72 -8.65 -28.46
C GLU A 60 -13.34 -9.18 -28.04
N SER A 61 -13.17 -10.50 -28.10
CA SER A 61 -11.89 -11.16 -27.83
C SER A 61 -10.79 -10.59 -28.74
N THR A 62 -9.68 -10.13 -28.17
CA THR A 62 -8.56 -9.58 -28.94
C THR A 62 -7.62 -10.72 -29.37
N ASP A 63 -7.34 -10.83 -30.67
CA ASP A 63 -6.32 -11.78 -31.15
C ASP A 63 -4.97 -11.42 -30.54
N VAL A 64 -4.25 -12.41 -30.02
CA VAL A 64 -2.98 -12.22 -29.31
C VAL A 64 -1.98 -11.46 -30.18
N SER A 65 -2.00 -11.62 -31.50
CA SER A 65 -1.10 -10.91 -32.42
C SER A 65 -1.37 -9.40 -32.57
N GLY A 66 -2.58 -8.94 -32.21
CA GLY A 66 -3.00 -7.54 -32.25
C GLY A 66 -3.00 -6.85 -30.89
N LEU A 67 -2.73 -7.58 -29.81
CA LEU A 67 -2.69 -7.03 -28.46
C LEU A 67 -1.50 -6.08 -28.29
N LYS A 68 -1.75 -4.93 -27.65
CA LYS A 68 -0.71 -4.04 -27.12
C LYS A 68 -0.96 -3.71 -25.66
N VAL A 69 0.10 -3.73 -24.87
CA VAL A 69 0.10 -3.46 -23.43
C VAL A 69 0.97 -2.24 -23.15
N GLY A 70 0.44 -1.25 -22.43
CA GLY A 70 1.18 -0.06 -22.03
C GLY A 70 1.50 -0.08 -20.54
N ILE A 71 2.72 0.25 -20.13
CA ILE A 71 3.12 0.32 -18.72
C ILE A 71 3.72 1.69 -18.40
N ILE A 72 3.26 2.27 -17.29
CA ILE A 72 3.75 3.52 -16.71
C ILE A 72 4.38 3.20 -15.36
N TYR A 73 5.68 3.50 -15.23
CA TYR A 73 6.42 3.36 -13.99
C TYR A 73 6.80 4.72 -13.41
N VAL A 74 6.68 4.85 -12.09
CA VAL A 74 7.15 6.05 -11.37
C VAL A 74 8.67 6.17 -11.33
N GLY A 75 9.37 5.04 -11.27
CA GLY A 75 10.83 4.97 -11.23
C GLY A 75 11.41 4.13 -12.35
N ASP A 76 12.54 3.49 -12.06
CA ASP A 76 13.26 2.59 -12.96
C ASP A 76 13.81 1.34 -12.24
N GLU A 77 14.61 0.52 -12.92
CA GLU A 77 15.14 -0.74 -12.42
C GLU A 77 16.03 -0.63 -11.17
N ASN A 78 16.46 0.58 -10.78
CA ASN A 78 17.29 0.81 -9.61
C ASN A 78 16.47 0.93 -8.31
N GLU A 79 15.14 1.04 -8.42
CA GLU A 79 14.21 1.08 -7.29
C GLU A 79 13.55 -0.29 -7.10
N GLY A 80 13.65 -0.87 -5.91
CA GLY A 80 13.23 -2.26 -5.67
C GLY A 80 11.77 -2.54 -6.03
N TYR A 81 10.89 -1.56 -5.81
CA TYR A 81 9.47 -1.65 -6.16
C TYR A 81 9.25 -1.68 -7.69
N THR A 82 9.83 -0.74 -8.43
CA THR A 82 9.72 -0.71 -9.89
C THR A 82 10.37 -1.94 -10.53
N ALA A 83 11.55 -2.36 -10.03
CA ALA A 83 12.21 -3.58 -10.48
C ALA A 83 11.33 -4.84 -10.30
N ALA A 84 10.56 -4.93 -9.20
CA ALA A 84 9.62 -6.03 -8.99
C ALA A 84 8.46 -6.00 -10.01
N HIS A 85 7.93 -4.82 -10.34
CA HIS A 85 6.91 -4.69 -11.38
C HIS A 85 7.43 -5.09 -12.76
N MET A 86 8.62 -4.63 -13.14
CA MET A 86 9.27 -5.02 -14.41
C MET A 86 9.45 -6.55 -14.50
N ALA A 87 9.90 -7.20 -13.43
CA ALA A 87 9.98 -8.66 -13.38
C ALA A 87 8.62 -9.36 -13.54
N GLY A 88 7.54 -8.75 -13.03
CA GLY A 88 6.17 -9.23 -13.24
C GLY A 88 5.70 -9.08 -14.69
N ILE A 89 6.10 -8.01 -15.38
CA ILE A 89 5.83 -7.81 -16.81
C ILE A 89 6.57 -8.87 -17.63
N ASP A 90 7.85 -9.14 -17.34
CA ASP A 90 8.61 -10.22 -17.96
C ASP A 90 7.92 -11.59 -17.78
N GLU A 91 7.41 -11.86 -16.58
CA GLU A 91 6.66 -13.09 -16.29
C GLU A 91 5.37 -13.17 -17.11
N MET A 92 4.61 -12.07 -17.22
CA MET A 92 3.40 -11.99 -18.03
C MET A 92 3.68 -12.23 -19.52
N ILE A 93 4.70 -11.57 -20.08
CA ILE A 93 5.12 -11.76 -21.48
C ILE A 93 5.41 -13.24 -21.73
N LYS A 94 6.18 -13.87 -20.85
CA LYS A 94 6.52 -15.30 -20.95
C LYS A 94 5.31 -16.22 -20.81
N ASN A 95 4.44 -15.96 -19.85
CA ASN A 95 3.26 -16.80 -19.55
C ASN A 95 2.24 -16.75 -20.69
N LEU A 96 2.07 -15.59 -21.32
CA LEU A 96 1.10 -15.38 -22.40
C LEU A 96 1.71 -15.56 -23.80
N GLY A 97 3.04 -15.69 -23.90
CA GLY A 97 3.73 -15.85 -25.17
C GLY A 97 3.68 -14.59 -26.05
N LEU A 98 3.65 -13.41 -25.43
CA LEU A 98 3.71 -12.13 -26.13
C LEU A 98 5.14 -11.87 -26.65
N SER A 99 5.26 -11.06 -27.68
CA SER A 99 6.56 -10.49 -28.09
C SER A 99 6.79 -9.14 -27.43
N GLU A 100 8.07 -8.78 -27.22
CA GLU A 100 8.47 -7.53 -26.55
C GLU A 100 7.91 -6.28 -27.25
N ASP A 101 7.73 -6.30 -28.57
CA ASP A 101 7.16 -5.18 -29.34
C ASP A 101 5.66 -4.96 -29.10
N GLN A 102 4.99 -5.87 -28.40
CA GLN A 102 3.61 -5.72 -27.93
C GLN A 102 3.52 -4.98 -26.60
N VAL A 103 4.65 -4.74 -25.92
CA VAL A 103 4.70 -4.04 -24.63
C VAL A 103 5.43 -2.70 -24.82
N ILE A 104 4.79 -1.62 -24.37
CA ILE A 104 5.34 -0.27 -24.44
C ILE A 104 5.51 0.25 -23.01
N GLU A 105 6.76 0.47 -22.61
CA GLU A 105 7.11 0.86 -21.24
C GLU A 105 7.57 2.32 -21.18
N LYS A 106 7.08 3.06 -20.17
CA LYS A 106 7.47 4.43 -19.85
C LYS A 106 7.95 4.49 -18.40
N THR A 107 9.22 4.80 -18.19
CA THR A 107 9.84 4.91 -16.85
C THR A 107 9.95 6.36 -16.39
N ASN A 108 10.19 6.55 -15.09
CA ASN A 108 10.41 7.86 -14.48
C ASN A 108 9.26 8.86 -14.68
N ILE A 109 8.01 8.38 -14.64
CA ILE A 109 6.81 9.20 -14.79
C ILE A 109 6.33 9.68 -13.42
N ALA A 110 6.45 10.97 -13.17
CA ALA A 110 6.09 11.58 -11.89
C ALA A 110 4.60 11.45 -11.57
N GLU A 111 4.26 11.62 -10.29
CA GLU A 111 2.89 11.67 -9.78
C GLU A 111 2.24 13.05 -10.06
N ASP A 112 2.25 13.46 -11.32
CA ASP A 112 1.68 14.70 -11.83
C ASP A 112 1.04 14.50 -13.22
N GLU A 113 0.72 15.60 -13.92
CA GLU A 113 0.08 15.57 -15.25
C GLU A 113 0.85 14.74 -16.29
N SER A 114 2.16 14.51 -16.10
CA SER A 114 2.94 13.64 -16.98
C SER A 114 2.42 12.20 -17.01
N CYS A 115 1.76 11.73 -15.94
CA CYS A 115 1.08 10.43 -15.92
C CYS A 115 -0.11 10.40 -16.90
N TYR A 116 -0.91 11.46 -16.93
CA TYR A 116 -2.03 11.58 -17.87
C TYR A 116 -1.51 11.61 -19.31
N ASP A 117 -0.51 12.45 -19.59
CA ASP A 117 0.11 12.54 -20.93
C ASP A 117 0.68 11.18 -21.38
N ALA A 118 1.30 10.44 -20.46
CA ALA A 118 1.81 9.10 -20.73
C ALA A 118 0.69 8.09 -21.05
N ALA A 119 -0.41 8.12 -20.30
CA ALA A 119 -1.56 7.23 -20.51
C ALA A 119 -2.25 7.52 -21.86
N VAL A 120 -2.45 8.80 -22.19
CA VAL A 120 -2.98 9.24 -23.49
C VAL A 120 -2.10 8.77 -24.64
N ASP A 121 -0.79 8.98 -24.55
CA ASP A 121 0.15 8.56 -25.59
C ASP A 121 0.15 7.03 -25.80
N LEU A 122 0.00 6.24 -24.73
CA LEU A 122 -0.12 4.78 -24.82
C LEU A 122 -1.45 4.36 -25.47
N ALA A 123 -2.55 5.01 -25.11
CA ALA A 123 -3.86 4.75 -25.72
C ALA A 123 -3.86 5.10 -27.21
N ASP A 124 -3.30 6.25 -27.60
CA ASP A 124 -3.15 6.68 -29.00
C ASP A 124 -2.22 5.75 -29.81
N GLN A 125 -1.28 5.07 -29.15
CA GLN A 125 -0.45 4.03 -29.77
C GLN A 125 -1.17 2.68 -29.95
N GLY A 126 -2.43 2.60 -29.49
CA GLY A 126 -3.32 1.46 -29.65
C GLY A 126 -3.18 0.41 -28.56
N CYS A 127 -2.68 0.76 -27.36
CA CYS A 127 -2.70 -0.16 -26.22
C CYS A 127 -4.14 -0.53 -25.85
N ASN A 128 -4.41 -1.83 -25.68
CA ASN A 128 -5.70 -2.34 -25.23
C ASN A 128 -5.86 -2.24 -23.71
N ILE A 129 -4.73 -2.28 -23.00
CA ILE A 129 -4.65 -2.22 -21.55
C ILE A 129 -3.42 -1.42 -21.14
N ILE A 130 -3.59 -0.55 -20.14
CA ILE A 130 -2.55 0.33 -19.60
C ILE A 130 -2.45 0.12 -18.10
N PHE A 131 -1.23 -0.08 -17.60
CA PHE A 131 -0.92 -0.22 -16.19
C PHE A 131 -0.15 1.00 -15.68
N ALA A 132 -0.45 1.43 -14.46
CA ALA A 132 0.35 2.42 -13.72
C ALA A 132 0.69 1.87 -12.32
N ASN A 133 1.93 2.05 -11.87
CA ASN A 133 2.44 1.37 -10.68
C ASN A 133 2.51 2.20 -9.40
N SER A 134 2.21 3.51 -9.42
CA SER A 134 2.35 4.37 -8.23
C SER A 134 1.03 4.94 -7.73
N PHE A 135 0.87 5.03 -6.42
CA PHE A 135 -0.35 5.51 -5.76
C PHE A 135 -0.84 6.87 -6.29
N GLY A 136 0.06 7.82 -6.53
CA GLY A 136 -0.27 9.15 -7.03
C GLY A 136 -0.67 9.21 -8.51
N HIS A 137 -0.61 8.09 -9.25
CA HIS A 137 -1.04 8.04 -10.65
C HIS A 137 -2.57 7.94 -10.83
N GLU A 138 -3.33 7.60 -9.77
CA GLU A 138 -4.74 7.21 -9.90
C GLU A 138 -5.62 8.27 -10.58
N ASP A 139 -5.54 9.52 -10.14
CA ASP A 139 -6.42 10.58 -10.65
C ASP A 139 -6.16 10.86 -12.14
N PHE A 140 -4.91 10.73 -12.58
CA PHE A 140 -4.50 10.92 -13.96
C PHE A 140 -4.94 9.74 -14.84
N MET A 141 -4.85 8.51 -14.32
CA MET A 141 -5.37 7.31 -14.98
C MET A 141 -6.90 7.37 -15.12
N LEU A 142 -7.63 7.84 -14.10
CA LEU A 142 -9.08 8.05 -14.16
C LEU A 142 -9.49 9.12 -15.18
N GLN A 143 -8.66 10.14 -15.40
CA GLN A 143 -8.91 11.15 -16.42
C GLN A 143 -8.79 10.54 -17.82
N ALA A 144 -7.69 9.84 -18.11
CA ALA A 144 -7.50 9.14 -19.38
C ALA A 144 -8.60 8.09 -19.64
N ALA A 145 -8.98 7.32 -18.61
CA ALA A 145 -10.02 6.29 -18.74
C ALA A 145 -11.40 6.80 -19.17
N LYS A 146 -11.73 8.07 -18.86
CA LYS A 146 -12.97 8.72 -19.32
C LYS A 146 -12.95 9.05 -20.81
N GLU A 147 -11.76 9.31 -21.36
CA GLU A 147 -11.57 9.73 -22.74
C GLU A 147 -11.39 8.52 -23.68
N TYR A 148 -10.89 7.40 -23.15
CA TYR A 148 -10.60 6.16 -23.87
C TYR A 148 -11.39 4.96 -23.29
N PRO A 149 -12.73 4.93 -23.41
CA PRO A 149 -13.58 3.90 -22.80
C PRO A 149 -13.34 2.47 -23.32
N GLU A 150 -12.70 2.33 -24.48
CA GLU A 150 -12.31 1.05 -25.07
C GLU A 150 -11.02 0.44 -24.49
N VAL A 151 -10.21 1.24 -23.80
CA VAL A 151 -8.95 0.81 -23.19
C VAL A 151 -9.16 0.48 -21.73
N GLN A 152 -8.56 -0.62 -21.25
CA GLN A 152 -8.58 -1.00 -19.83
C GLN A 152 -7.45 -0.27 -19.08
N PHE A 153 -7.75 0.32 -17.92
CA PHE A 153 -6.79 1.04 -17.09
C PHE A 153 -6.66 0.33 -15.73
N CYS A 154 -5.47 -0.18 -15.44
CA CYS A 154 -5.15 -0.91 -14.23
C CYS A 154 -4.18 -0.10 -13.36
N HIS A 155 -4.59 0.27 -12.16
CA HIS A 155 -3.82 1.14 -11.29
C HIS A 155 -3.43 0.44 -9.98
N ALA A 156 -2.13 0.37 -9.70
CA ALA A 156 -1.61 -0.26 -8.47
C ALA A 156 -1.94 0.61 -7.25
N THR A 157 -2.25 -0.02 -6.10
CA THR A 157 -2.42 0.63 -4.78
C THR A 157 -3.62 1.59 -4.63
N GLY A 158 -4.30 1.93 -5.72
CA GLY A 158 -5.45 2.84 -5.70
C GLY A 158 -6.71 2.24 -5.09
N TYR A 159 -7.71 3.08 -4.89
CA TYR A 159 -8.97 2.75 -4.21
C TYR A 159 -10.20 3.38 -4.88
N LYS A 160 -10.03 4.07 -6.00
CA LYS A 160 -11.10 4.86 -6.64
C LYS A 160 -11.81 4.11 -7.76
N ALA A 161 -11.32 2.96 -8.24
CA ALA A 161 -11.94 2.20 -9.34
C ALA A 161 -13.44 1.98 -9.10
N ALA A 162 -13.81 1.34 -8.00
CA ALA A 162 -15.21 1.07 -7.64
C ALA A 162 -16.05 2.35 -7.50
N SER A 163 -15.51 3.40 -6.87
CA SER A 163 -16.24 4.65 -6.64
C SER A 163 -16.32 5.57 -7.87
N SER A 164 -15.45 5.37 -8.86
CA SER A 164 -15.41 6.17 -10.09
C SER A 164 -16.60 5.91 -11.01
N GLY A 165 -17.18 4.70 -10.93
CA GLY A 165 -18.23 4.23 -11.84
C GLY A 165 -17.74 3.95 -13.27
N LEU A 166 -16.42 3.94 -13.51
CA LEU A 166 -15.83 3.64 -14.81
C LEU A 166 -15.60 2.14 -14.95
N PRO A 167 -16.24 1.44 -15.91
CA PRO A 167 -16.15 -0.01 -16.03
C PRO A 167 -14.79 -0.49 -16.58
N ASN A 168 -13.99 0.42 -17.12
CA ASN A 168 -12.66 0.17 -17.68
C ASN A 168 -11.52 0.54 -16.72
N VAL A 169 -11.81 0.78 -15.43
CA VAL A 169 -10.81 1.09 -14.42
C VAL A 169 -10.80 0.00 -13.35
N HIS A 170 -9.60 -0.48 -13.05
CA HIS A 170 -9.36 -1.56 -12.09
C HIS A 170 -8.24 -1.16 -11.14
N ASN A 171 -8.43 -1.40 -9.85
CA ASN A 171 -7.36 -1.30 -8.87
C ASN A 171 -6.79 -2.68 -8.55
N TYR A 172 -5.49 -2.72 -8.30
CA TYR A 172 -4.83 -3.93 -7.88
C TYR A 172 -3.79 -3.68 -6.82
N PHE A 173 -3.66 -4.64 -5.91
CA PHE A 173 -2.56 -4.72 -4.98
C PHE A 173 -2.29 -6.18 -4.65
N THR A 174 -1.30 -6.46 -3.82
CA THR A 174 -1.09 -7.82 -3.31
C THR A 174 -1.31 -7.85 -1.81
N ALA A 175 -1.60 -9.03 -1.28
CA ALA A 175 -1.65 -9.26 0.16
C ALA A 175 -0.24 -9.28 0.75
N VAL A 176 0.56 -8.24 0.50
CA VAL A 176 1.96 -8.10 0.94
C VAL A 176 2.08 -8.17 2.46
N TYR A 177 1.01 -7.88 3.19
CA TYR A 177 0.95 -8.13 4.62
C TYR A 177 1.23 -9.62 4.95
N GLU A 178 0.88 -10.58 4.10
CA GLU A 178 1.21 -11.98 4.34
C GLU A 178 2.72 -12.24 4.27
N SER A 179 3.42 -11.69 3.26
CA SER A 179 4.89 -11.82 3.18
C SER A 179 5.61 -11.07 4.30
N ARG A 180 5.05 -9.93 4.73
CA ARG A 180 5.51 -9.22 5.92
C ARG A 180 5.37 -10.08 7.17
N TYR A 181 4.27 -10.81 7.33
CA TYR A 181 4.08 -11.71 8.48
C TYR A 181 5.13 -12.83 8.47
N VAL A 182 5.32 -13.51 7.33
CA VAL A 182 6.29 -14.61 7.20
C VAL A 182 7.71 -14.14 7.47
N SER A 183 8.12 -13.01 6.89
CA SER A 183 9.44 -12.42 7.16
C SER A 183 9.58 -11.92 8.61
N GLY A 184 8.46 -11.50 9.23
CA GLY A 184 8.37 -11.24 10.67
C GLY A 184 8.67 -12.49 11.51
N VAL A 185 8.12 -13.66 11.14
CA VAL A 185 8.43 -14.93 11.81
C VAL A 185 9.93 -15.24 11.73
N VAL A 186 10.56 -15.01 10.58
CA VAL A 186 12.02 -15.15 10.41
C VAL A 186 12.78 -14.23 11.39
N ALA A 187 12.37 -12.97 11.49
CA ALA A 187 12.94 -12.01 12.44
C ALA A 187 12.75 -12.45 13.91
N GLY A 188 11.56 -12.91 14.28
CA GLY A 188 11.26 -13.40 15.63
C GLY A 188 12.09 -14.63 16.02
N LEU A 189 12.31 -15.57 15.09
CA LEU A 189 13.21 -16.71 15.31
C LEU A 189 14.65 -16.25 15.51
N LYS A 190 15.11 -15.25 14.74
CA LYS A 190 16.44 -14.65 14.93
C LYS A 190 16.60 -14.00 16.30
N LEU A 191 15.59 -13.26 16.77
CA LEU A 191 15.58 -12.68 18.11
C LEU A 191 15.66 -13.75 19.19
N ASN A 192 14.89 -14.83 19.09
CA ASN A 192 14.93 -15.95 20.03
C ASN A 192 16.30 -16.63 20.06
N GLU A 193 16.93 -16.82 18.90
CA GLU A 193 18.29 -17.34 18.82
C GLU A 193 19.29 -16.44 19.56
N MET A 194 19.22 -15.12 19.35
CA MET A 194 20.07 -14.14 20.03
C MET A 194 19.83 -14.12 21.55
N ILE A 195 18.60 -14.30 22.00
CA ILE A 195 18.24 -14.46 23.42
C ILE A 195 18.85 -15.74 23.98
N ALA A 196 18.66 -16.88 23.30
CA ALA A 196 19.16 -18.17 23.74
C ALA A 196 20.70 -18.22 23.83
N LYS A 197 21.39 -17.52 22.92
CA LYS A 197 22.85 -17.34 22.93
C LYS A 197 23.33 -16.33 23.98
N GLY A 198 22.43 -15.58 24.61
CA GLY A 198 22.77 -14.53 25.57
C GLY A 198 23.39 -13.28 24.94
N THR A 199 23.27 -13.12 23.61
CA THR A 199 23.71 -11.91 22.89
C THR A 199 22.83 -10.70 23.23
N ILE A 200 21.54 -10.96 23.47
CA ILE A 200 20.58 -9.98 24.01
C ILE A 200 19.79 -10.62 25.16
N THR A 201 19.16 -9.81 25.99
CA THR A 201 18.13 -10.27 26.93
C THR A 201 16.74 -10.08 26.33
N ALA A 202 15.73 -10.79 26.84
CA ALA A 202 14.38 -10.74 26.29
C ALA A 202 13.74 -9.33 26.32
N ASP A 203 14.07 -8.52 27.32
CA ASP A 203 13.64 -7.10 27.42
C ASP A 203 14.35 -6.17 26.43
N LYS A 204 15.34 -6.69 25.69
CA LYS A 204 16.08 -6.00 24.63
C LYS A 204 15.74 -6.49 23.24
N ALA A 205 14.72 -7.34 23.09
CA ALA A 205 14.17 -7.74 21.80
C ALA A 205 13.39 -6.59 21.13
N LYS A 206 14.08 -5.51 20.79
CA LYS A 206 13.51 -4.34 20.12
C LYS A 206 13.86 -4.39 18.63
N MET A 207 12.85 -4.35 17.77
CA MET A 207 13.02 -4.14 16.33
C MET A 207 12.93 -2.66 15.98
N GLY A 208 13.64 -2.24 14.94
CA GLY A 208 13.51 -0.93 14.32
C GLY A 208 12.93 -1.07 12.92
N TYR A 209 12.04 -0.17 12.55
CA TYR A 209 11.41 -0.15 11.23
C TYR A 209 11.56 1.21 10.56
N VAL A 210 12.21 1.24 9.40
CA VAL A 210 12.33 2.44 8.55
C VAL A 210 11.08 2.52 7.66
N GLY A 211 10.16 3.43 7.97
CA GLY A 211 8.96 3.64 7.15
C GLY A 211 9.16 4.77 6.13
N ALA A 212 8.54 4.67 4.96
CA ALA A 212 8.46 5.79 4.03
C ALA A 212 7.50 6.87 4.53
N TYR A 213 6.20 6.58 4.53
CA TYR A 213 5.12 7.47 4.94
C TYR A 213 4.19 6.81 5.96
N PRO A 214 3.43 7.58 6.78
CA PRO A 214 2.48 7.03 7.75
C PRO A 214 1.15 6.56 7.12
N TYR A 215 1.19 6.04 5.89
CA TYR A 215 0.02 5.55 5.15
C TYR A 215 -0.42 4.16 5.61
N ALA A 216 -1.67 3.80 5.31
CA ALA A 216 -2.23 2.49 5.66
C ALA A 216 -1.38 1.33 5.13
N GLU A 217 -0.82 1.43 3.91
CA GLU A 217 0.09 0.43 3.35
C GLU A 217 1.31 0.17 4.26
N VAL A 218 1.97 1.23 4.72
CA VAL A 218 3.16 1.13 5.57
C VAL A 218 2.78 0.62 6.96
N VAL A 219 1.64 1.08 7.49
CA VAL A 219 1.13 0.67 8.81
C VAL A 219 0.74 -0.80 8.82
N SER A 220 0.02 -1.26 7.80
CA SER A 220 -0.31 -2.66 7.56
C SER A 220 0.96 -3.51 7.46
N GLY A 221 1.93 -3.05 6.65
CA GLY A 221 3.19 -3.75 6.42
C GLY A 221 4.01 -3.95 7.69
N TYR A 222 4.32 -2.88 8.43
CA TYR A 222 5.10 -3.02 9.67
C TYR A 222 4.32 -3.74 10.75
N THR A 223 2.99 -3.57 10.81
CA THR A 223 2.19 -4.22 11.85
C THR A 223 2.17 -5.73 11.63
N SER A 224 1.99 -6.16 10.39
CA SER A 224 2.10 -7.56 10.04
C SER A 224 3.48 -8.15 10.36
N PHE A 225 4.55 -7.44 10.01
CA PHE A 225 5.92 -7.84 10.36
C PHE A 225 6.10 -8.01 11.88
N TYR A 226 5.60 -7.05 12.67
CA TYR A 226 5.61 -7.14 14.13
C TYR A 226 4.83 -8.34 14.66
N LEU A 227 3.62 -8.57 14.14
CA LEU A 227 2.77 -9.70 14.57
C LEU A 227 3.42 -11.05 14.23
N GLY A 228 4.04 -11.16 13.04
CA GLY A 228 4.84 -12.32 12.65
C GLY A 228 5.97 -12.59 13.65
N ALA A 229 6.76 -11.57 13.99
CA ALA A 229 7.83 -11.71 14.98
C ALA A 229 7.30 -12.07 16.37
N LYS A 230 6.22 -11.43 16.81
CA LYS A 230 5.59 -11.64 18.12
C LYS A 230 5.03 -13.04 18.29
N SER A 231 4.54 -13.66 17.21
CA SER A 231 3.98 -15.02 17.22
C SER A 231 4.97 -16.07 17.71
N VAL A 232 6.27 -15.84 17.50
CA VAL A 232 7.36 -16.74 17.95
C VAL A 232 8.22 -16.12 19.04
N CYS A 233 8.33 -14.79 19.12
CA CYS A 233 9.08 -14.05 20.14
C CYS A 233 8.15 -13.10 20.93
N PRO A 234 7.46 -13.58 21.99
CA PRO A 234 6.43 -12.79 22.67
C PRO A 234 6.90 -11.51 23.36
N THR A 235 8.20 -11.37 23.62
CA THR A 235 8.78 -10.18 24.27
C THR A 235 9.16 -9.07 23.30
N VAL A 236 8.98 -9.29 21.99
CA VAL A 236 9.35 -8.33 20.96
C VAL A 236 8.57 -7.02 21.08
N THR A 237 9.28 -5.90 20.89
CA THR A 237 8.73 -4.55 20.72
C THR A 237 9.27 -3.93 19.44
N MET A 238 8.63 -2.89 18.92
CA MET A 238 9.10 -2.23 17.70
C MET A 238 9.04 -0.70 17.78
N GLU A 239 10.06 -0.04 17.26
CA GLU A 239 10.07 1.40 17.02
C GLU A 239 10.05 1.67 15.51
N VAL A 240 9.22 2.61 15.08
CA VAL A 240 9.05 3.01 13.68
C VAL A 240 9.46 4.47 13.53
N GLN A 241 10.22 4.78 12.49
CA GLN A 241 10.57 6.16 12.13
C GLN A 241 10.41 6.37 10.63
N TYR A 242 9.77 7.48 10.26
CA TYR A 242 9.44 7.79 8.87
C TYR A 242 10.49 8.70 8.21
N THR A 243 10.84 8.39 6.95
CA THR A 243 11.72 9.20 6.10
C THR A 243 10.97 10.30 5.36
N ASN A 244 9.66 10.13 5.15
CA ASN A 244 8.81 10.92 4.25
C ASN A 244 9.28 10.88 2.78
N SER A 245 9.84 9.75 2.36
CA SER A 245 10.20 9.45 0.97
C SER A 245 10.09 7.95 0.73
N TRP A 246 9.61 7.55 -0.45
CA TRP A 246 9.64 6.14 -0.89
C TRP A 246 11.07 5.66 -1.18
N ALA A 247 11.90 6.56 -1.73
CA ALA A 247 13.30 6.30 -2.04
C ALA A 247 14.18 7.48 -1.59
N ASP A 248 14.94 7.28 -0.51
CA ASP A 248 16.01 8.19 -0.07
C ASP A 248 17.08 7.37 0.64
N MET A 249 18.07 6.91 -0.12
CA MET A 249 19.13 6.05 0.41
C MET A 249 19.87 6.67 1.62
N ALA A 250 20.09 7.99 1.60
CA ALA A 250 20.78 8.66 2.70
C ALA A 250 19.88 8.78 3.93
N GLY A 251 18.61 9.17 3.73
CA GLY A 251 17.60 9.26 4.78
C GLY A 251 17.31 7.90 5.43
N GLU A 252 17.13 6.85 4.63
CA GLU A 252 16.91 5.48 5.10
C GLU A 252 18.10 4.97 5.94
N ASN A 253 19.33 5.21 5.48
CA ASN A 253 20.55 4.83 6.19
C ASN A 253 20.66 5.54 7.55
N GLU A 254 20.39 6.84 7.58
CA GLU A 254 20.44 7.64 8.80
C GLU A 254 19.35 7.22 9.80
N VAL A 255 18.11 7.01 9.34
CA VAL A 255 17.02 6.52 10.19
C VAL A 255 17.34 5.14 10.75
N ALA A 256 17.86 4.22 9.95
CA ALA A 256 18.29 2.91 10.43
C ALA A 256 19.38 3.03 11.51
N LYS A 257 20.38 3.89 11.32
CA LYS A 257 21.41 4.19 12.32
C LYS A 257 20.82 4.76 13.62
N GLN A 258 19.83 5.63 13.52
CA GLN A 258 19.13 6.19 14.69
C GLN A 258 18.36 5.13 15.46
N LEU A 259 17.63 4.24 14.77
CA LEU A 259 16.91 3.13 15.40
C LEU A 259 17.88 2.16 16.10
N ILE A 260 19.00 1.82 15.45
CA ILE A 260 20.06 0.99 16.04
C ILE A 260 20.65 1.66 17.29
N ALA A 261 20.95 2.96 17.21
CA ALA A 261 21.43 3.74 18.36
C ALA A 261 20.39 3.83 19.49
N GLY A 262 19.09 3.80 19.15
CA GLY A 262 17.95 3.68 20.07
C GLY A 262 17.77 2.29 20.68
N GLY A 263 18.65 1.34 20.35
CA GLY A 263 18.69 0.00 20.90
C GLY A 263 17.88 -1.02 20.10
N ALA A 264 17.52 -0.73 18.85
CA ALA A 264 17.02 -1.76 17.95
C ALA A 264 18.13 -2.78 17.65
N VAL A 265 17.80 -4.06 17.79
CA VAL A 265 18.72 -5.20 17.58
C VAL A 265 18.39 -5.99 16.32
N LEU A 266 17.39 -5.55 15.56
CA LEU A 266 17.01 -6.04 14.24
C LEU A 266 16.32 -4.91 13.48
N ILE A 267 16.62 -4.75 12.19
CA ILE A 267 16.04 -3.69 11.34
C ILE A 267 15.15 -4.30 10.25
N SER A 268 14.08 -3.60 9.87
CA SER A 268 13.40 -3.80 8.59
C SER A 268 12.99 -2.46 8.00
N GLN A 269 12.47 -2.47 6.77
CA GLN A 269 12.07 -1.27 6.06
C GLN A 269 10.81 -1.45 5.22
N HIS A 270 10.13 -0.32 4.96
CA HIS A 270 9.20 -0.12 3.86
C HIS A 270 9.66 1.10 3.07
N ALA A 271 10.77 0.91 2.36
CA ALA A 271 11.43 1.87 1.49
C ALA A 271 12.12 1.09 0.35
N ASP A 272 12.45 1.78 -0.73
CA ASP A 272 12.79 1.14 -2.02
C ASP A 272 14.28 1.11 -2.35
N THR A 273 15.14 1.55 -1.43
CA THR A 273 16.60 1.54 -1.63
C THR A 273 17.33 0.58 -0.69
N THR A 274 18.65 0.54 -0.83
CA THR A 274 19.57 -0.29 -0.04
C THR A 274 20.08 0.42 1.23
N GLY A 275 19.54 1.60 1.56
CA GLY A 275 20.01 2.47 2.64
C GLY A 275 19.99 1.80 4.01
N ALA A 276 18.86 1.22 4.43
CA ALA A 276 18.74 0.55 5.73
C ALA A 276 19.54 -0.77 5.81
N PRO A 277 19.53 -1.67 4.79
CA PRO A 277 20.39 -2.86 4.76
C PRO A 277 21.86 -2.51 4.90
N THR A 278 22.33 -1.45 4.21
CA THR A 278 23.71 -0.98 4.32
C THR A 278 24.06 -0.55 5.75
N ALA A 279 23.19 0.21 6.41
CA ALA A 279 23.40 0.63 7.80
C ALA A 279 23.41 -0.57 8.77
N ALA A 280 22.54 -1.54 8.55
CA ALA A 280 22.43 -2.74 9.37
C ALA A 280 23.70 -3.62 9.22
N GLU A 281 24.20 -3.78 8.00
CA GLU A 281 25.46 -4.48 7.71
C GLU A 281 26.67 -3.83 8.38
N GLU A 282 26.81 -2.51 8.25
CA GLU A 282 27.87 -1.74 8.92
C GLU A 282 27.85 -1.94 10.45
N ALA A 283 26.66 -2.03 11.02
CA ALA A 283 26.44 -2.21 12.46
C ALA A 283 26.44 -3.69 12.91
N LYS A 284 26.45 -4.65 11.97
CA LYS A 284 26.27 -6.10 12.22
C LYS A 284 24.97 -6.41 12.96
N VAL A 285 23.91 -5.70 12.59
CA VAL A 285 22.55 -5.88 13.10
C VAL A 285 21.75 -6.63 12.04
N PRO A 286 21.06 -7.73 12.37
CA PRO A 286 20.22 -8.44 11.41
C PRO A 286 19.21 -7.53 10.72
N VAL A 287 18.96 -7.77 9.43
CA VAL A 287 18.00 -6.99 8.64
C VAL A 287 17.06 -7.89 7.84
N VAL A 288 15.80 -7.49 7.75
CA VAL A 288 14.82 -8.04 6.81
C VAL A 288 14.52 -6.99 5.74
N GLY A 289 14.82 -7.31 4.49
CA GLY A 289 14.62 -6.40 3.36
C GLY A 289 13.18 -6.34 2.85
N TYR A 290 12.98 -5.59 1.77
CA TYR A 290 11.68 -5.39 1.12
C TYR A 290 11.82 -5.29 -0.41
N ASN A 291 10.80 -5.77 -1.13
CA ASN A 291 10.66 -5.87 -2.59
C ASN A 291 11.66 -6.81 -3.27
N VAL A 292 12.96 -6.65 -3.01
CA VAL A 292 14.04 -7.40 -3.64
C VAL A 292 14.97 -8.03 -2.58
N ASP A 293 15.73 -9.05 -2.99
CA ASP A 293 16.70 -9.73 -2.12
C ASP A 293 17.86 -8.79 -1.74
N MET A 294 18.05 -8.58 -0.44
CA MET A 294 19.09 -7.70 0.11
C MET A 294 20.37 -8.47 0.51
N THR A 295 20.46 -9.77 0.25
CA THR A 295 21.62 -10.60 0.62
C THR A 295 22.93 -10.12 -0.03
N SER A 296 22.89 -9.57 -1.25
CA SER A 296 24.08 -9.03 -1.91
C SER A 296 24.58 -7.71 -1.28
N VAL A 297 23.68 -6.96 -0.64
CA VAL A 297 23.95 -5.67 0.01
C VAL A 297 24.45 -5.89 1.44
N ALA A 298 23.81 -6.80 2.17
CA ALA A 298 24.07 -7.07 3.57
C ALA A 298 24.31 -8.58 3.79
N PRO A 299 25.39 -9.16 3.24
CA PRO A 299 25.61 -10.61 3.24
C PRO A 299 25.71 -11.25 4.63
N ASP A 300 26.20 -10.49 5.63
CA ASP A 300 26.35 -10.98 7.00
C ASP A 300 25.16 -10.63 7.91
N SER A 301 24.17 -9.90 7.39
CA SER A 301 23.05 -9.36 8.20
C SER A 301 21.66 -9.62 7.62
N ALA A 302 21.49 -9.69 6.29
CA ALA A 302 20.20 -9.89 5.64
C ALA A 302 19.69 -11.31 5.84
N LEU A 303 18.53 -11.46 6.49
CA LEU A 303 17.91 -12.76 6.75
C LEU A 303 17.13 -13.28 5.54
N THR A 304 16.34 -12.38 4.95
CA THR A 304 15.45 -12.54 3.80
C THR A 304 14.83 -11.15 3.50
N SER A 305 14.04 -11.05 2.44
CA SER A 305 13.20 -9.89 2.14
C SER A 305 11.75 -10.32 1.97
N ALA A 306 10.79 -9.52 2.45
CA ALA A 306 9.40 -9.65 2.02
C ALA A 306 9.30 -9.23 0.55
N THR A 307 8.72 -10.05 -0.31
CA THR A 307 8.65 -9.82 -1.76
C THR A 307 7.21 -9.85 -2.27
N ILE A 308 7.02 -9.14 -3.38
CA ILE A 308 5.79 -9.14 -4.16
C ILE A 308 6.09 -9.77 -5.51
N ASN A 309 5.19 -10.62 -6.01
CA ASN A 309 5.19 -11.09 -7.38
C ASN A 309 3.97 -10.51 -8.11
N TRP A 310 4.23 -9.60 -9.04
CA TRP A 310 3.19 -8.96 -9.85
C TRP A 310 2.79 -9.79 -11.09
N GLY A 311 3.58 -10.79 -11.45
CA GLY A 311 3.35 -11.67 -12.60
C GLY A 311 1.96 -12.29 -12.65
N PRO A 312 1.42 -12.83 -11.53
CA PRO A 312 0.05 -13.34 -11.46
C PRO A 312 -1.01 -12.32 -11.87
N TYR A 313 -0.92 -11.07 -11.38
CA TYR A 313 -1.90 -10.05 -11.72
C TYR A 313 -1.80 -9.63 -13.19
N TYR A 314 -0.60 -9.32 -13.67
CA TYR A 314 -0.40 -8.91 -15.06
C TYR A 314 -0.85 -9.99 -16.04
N THR A 315 -0.51 -11.26 -15.75
CA THR A 315 -0.99 -12.40 -16.53
C THR A 315 -2.51 -12.49 -16.52
N TYR A 316 -3.14 -12.36 -15.35
CA TYR A 316 -4.60 -12.40 -15.19
C TYR A 316 -5.31 -11.27 -15.95
N ALA A 317 -4.89 -10.03 -15.78
CA ALA A 317 -5.54 -8.86 -16.35
C ALA A 317 -5.42 -8.86 -17.89
N VAL A 318 -4.21 -9.12 -18.41
CA VAL A 318 -4.00 -9.18 -19.86
C VAL A 318 -4.72 -10.37 -20.49
N LYS A 319 -4.72 -11.54 -19.83
CA LYS A 319 -5.48 -12.71 -20.31
C LYS A 319 -6.98 -12.43 -20.35
N SER A 320 -7.51 -11.66 -19.41
CA SER A 320 -8.93 -11.27 -19.41
C SER A 320 -9.29 -10.42 -20.63
N VAL A 321 -8.39 -9.53 -21.07
CA VAL A 321 -8.54 -8.77 -22.32
C VAL A 321 -8.50 -9.67 -23.56
N ILE A 322 -7.56 -10.63 -23.60
CA ILE A 322 -7.46 -11.60 -24.71
C ILE A 322 -8.77 -12.42 -24.81
N ASP A 323 -9.26 -12.91 -23.68
CA ASP A 323 -10.42 -13.80 -23.61
C ASP A 323 -11.78 -13.05 -23.71
N GLY A 324 -11.78 -11.72 -23.62
CA GLY A 324 -13.00 -10.91 -23.55
C GLY A 324 -13.80 -11.11 -22.26
N THR A 325 -13.12 -11.46 -21.16
CA THR A 325 -13.74 -11.62 -19.83
C THR A 325 -13.53 -10.38 -18.96
N PRO A 326 -14.45 -10.07 -18.03
CA PRO A 326 -14.27 -8.96 -17.10
C PRO A 326 -12.99 -9.11 -16.25
N ILE A 327 -12.31 -7.98 -16.01
CA ILE A 327 -11.28 -7.83 -14.98
C ILE A 327 -11.99 -7.43 -13.69
N ASP A 328 -11.56 -7.98 -12.56
CA ASP A 328 -12.07 -7.59 -11.24
C ASP A 328 -11.72 -6.13 -10.97
N THR A 329 -12.73 -5.35 -10.53
CA THR A 329 -12.55 -3.93 -10.18
C THR A 329 -11.49 -3.72 -9.11
N ASP A 330 -11.40 -4.66 -8.17
CA ASP A 330 -10.42 -4.69 -7.09
C ASP A 330 -9.80 -6.08 -7.02
N TRP A 331 -8.52 -6.19 -7.37
CA TRP A 331 -7.78 -7.44 -7.27
C TRP A 331 -6.78 -7.38 -6.11
N CYS A 332 -6.85 -8.35 -5.21
CA CYS A 332 -5.83 -8.57 -4.18
C CYS A 332 -5.67 -10.05 -3.90
N GLN A 333 -4.46 -10.57 -4.11
CA GLN A 333 -4.13 -11.97 -3.84
C GLN A 333 -2.81 -12.10 -3.09
N GLY A 334 -2.65 -13.24 -2.40
CA GLY A 334 -1.54 -13.53 -1.52
C GLY A 334 -0.77 -14.80 -1.88
N TYR A 335 -0.31 -15.52 -0.86
CA TYR A 335 0.51 -16.73 -1.00
C TYR A 335 -0.20 -17.85 -1.77
N LYS A 336 -1.52 -17.93 -1.67
CA LYS A 336 -2.35 -18.94 -2.35
C LYS A 336 -2.20 -18.86 -3.86
N ASP A 337 -2.07 -17.65 -4.40
CA ASP A 337 -2.01 -17.36 -5.83
C ASP A 337 -0.59 -17.05 -6.30
N GLY A 338 0.39 -17.16 -5.39
CA GLY A 338 1.80 -16.88 -5.68
C GLY A 338 2.11 -15.42 -5.93
N ALA A 339 1.24 -14.50 -5.48
CA ALA A 339 1.37 -13.06 -5.66
C ALA A 339 2.31 -12.40 -4.65
N VAL A 340 2.68 -13.11 -3.59
CA VAL A 340 3.63 -12.66 -2.56
C VAL A 340 4.54 -13.81 -2.15
N GLY A 341 5.67 -13.47 -1.55
CA GLY A 341 6.62 -14.45 -1.02
C GLY A 341 7.70 -13.81 -0.17
N ILE A 342 8.74 -14.57 0.11
CA ILE A 342 9.99 -14.04 0.65
C ILE A 342 11.14 -14.40 -0.29
N SER A 343 12.21 -13.59 -0.29
CA SER A 343 13.45 -13.94 -0.98
C SER A 343 14.10 -15.19 -0.34
N PRO A 344 15.04 -15.85 -1.03
CA PRO A 344 15.76 -16.98 -0.44
C PRO A 344 16.29 -16.66 0.96
N LEU A 345 16.16 -17.62 1.88
CA LEU A 345 16.69 -17.47 3.23
C LEU A 345 18.21 -17.48 3.17
N ASN A 346 18.86 -16.52 3.83
CA ASN A 346 20.31 -16.50 3.94
C ASN A 346 20.77 -17.50 5.02
N GLU A 347 21.12 -18.70 4.60
CA GLU A 347 21.50 -19.82 5.48
C GLU A 347 22.69 -19.51 6.42
N ASN A 348 23.48 -18.48 6.14
CA ASN A 348 24.61 -18.08 6.98
C ASN A 348 24.18 -17.33 8.24
N VAL A 349 22.99 -16.72 8.25
CA VAL A 349 22.59 -15.76 9.29
C VAL A 349 21.25 -16.07 9.93
N ILE A 350 20.37 -16.82 9.27
CA ILE A 350 19.08 -17.23 9.84
C ILE A 350 19.28 -18.15 11.06
N ALA A 351 18.26 -18.22 11.92
CA ALA A 351 18.25 -19.17 13.02
C ALA A 351 18.01 -20.61 12.50
N GLU A 352 18.52 -21.61 13.23
CA GLU A 352 18.20 -23.03 12.95
C GLU A 352 16.68 -23.27 13.02
N GLY A 353 16.15 -24.08 12.09
CA GLY A 353 14.72 -24.39 11.99
C GLY A 353 13.86 -23.31 11.30
N THR A 354 14.48 -22.21 10.82
CA THR A 354 13.74 -21.13 10.12
C THR A 354 13.02 -21.63 8.87
N ALA A 355 13.68 -22.44 8.03
CA ALA A 355 13.08 -22.94 6.79
C ALA A 355 11.81 -23.77 7.03
N ASP A 356 11.85 -24.69 8.01
CA ASP A 356 10.70 -25.53 8.36
C ASP A 356 9.53 -24.67 8.88
N LYS A 357 9.83 -23.68 9.72
CA LYS A 357 8.80 -22.80 10.27
C LYS A 357 8.18 -21.89 9.21
N VAL A 358 8.98 -21.39 8.27
CA VAL A 358 8.47 -20.63 7.11
C VAL A 358 7.51 -21.49 6.30
N ALA A 359 7.90 -22.71 5.94
CA ALA A 359 7.05 -23.61 5.16
C ALA A 359 5.71 -23.92 5.88
N GLU A 360 5.73 -24.11 7.20
CA GLU A 360 4.53 -24.28 8.03
C GLU A 360 3.59 -23.06 7.94
N VAL A 361 4.14 -21.84 8.11
CA VAL A 361 3.36 -20.59 8.11
C VAL A 361 2.82 -20.29 6.72
N GLU A 362 3.61 -20.49 5.66
CA GLU A 362 3.14 -20.33 4.28
C GLU A 362 2.00 -21.30 3.95
N ALA A 363 2.06 -22.55 4.42
CA ALA A 363 0.98 -23.51 4.22
C ALA A 363 -0.32 -23.04 4.92
N ALA A 364 -0.20 -22.53 6.15
CA ALA A 364 -1.34 -22.03 6.92
C ALA A 364 -1.95 -20.74 6.32
N LEU A 365 -1.15 -19.90 5.67
CA LEU A 365 -1.65 -18.76 4.90
C LEU A 365 -2.39 -19.23 3.64
N LYS A 366 -1.82 -20.18 2.89
CA LYS A 366 -2.42 -20.74 1.66
C LYS A 366 -3.75 -21.43 1.90
N ASP A 367 -3.91 -22.14 3.03
CA ASP A 367 -5.15 -22.81 3.39
C ASP A 367 -6.13 -21.93 4.19
N GLY A 368 -5.70 -20.72 4.58
CA GLY A 368 -6.49 -19.73 5.30
C GLY A 368 -6.68 -20.02 6.80
N SER A 369 -6.01 -21.03 7.35
CA SER A 369 -6.04 -21.32 8.79
C SER A 369 -5.27 -20.31 9.64
N LEU A 370 -4.34 -19.57 9.03
CA LEU A 370 -3.69 -18.41 9.64
C LEU A 370 -4.26 -17.11 9.07
N LYS A 371 -4.75 -16.24 9.96
CA LYS A 371 -5.17 -14.88 9.65
C LYS A 371 -4.20 -13.90 10.28
N VAL A 372 -3.47 -13.13 9.47
CA VAL A 372 -2.42 -12.20 9.92
C VAL A 372 -2.96 -11.22 10.96
N PHE A 373 -4.13 -10.63 10.69
CA PHE A 373 -4.78 -9.68 11.58
C PHE A 373 -5.91 -10.33 12.40
N ASP A 374 -5.68 -11.52 12.94
CA ASP A 374 -6.53 -12.10 13.99
C ASP A 374 -6.58 -11.12 15.18
N THR A 375 -7.78 -10.62 15.47
CA THR A 375 -8.03 -9.59 16.50
C THR A 375 -7.67 -10.04 17.92
N SER A 376 -7.52 -11.35 18.16
CA SER A 376 -7.08 -11.88 19.44
C SER A 376 -5.58 -11.73 19.69
N THR A 377 -4.79 -11.45 18.64
CA THR A 377 -3.32 -11.38 18.69
C THR A 377 -2.77 -9.99 19.00
N PHE A 378 -3.62 -8.96 18.96
CA PHE A 378 -3.25 -7.58 19.23
C PHE A 378 -4.32 -6.84 20.03
N THR A 379 -3.90 -5.71 20.60
CA THR A 379 -4.77 -4.75 21.28
C THR A 379 -4.47 -3.36 20.78
N VAL A 380 -5.43 -2.45 20.94
CA VAL A 380 -5.26 -1.03 20.65
C VAL A 380 -5.61 -0.27 21.92
N LYS A 381 -4.68 0.55 22.44
CA LYS A 381 -4.88 1.27 23.72
C LYS A 381 -5.27 0.31 24.87
N GLY A 382 -4.70 -0.90 24.88
CA GLY A 382 -4.99 -1.95 25.85
C GLY A 382 -6.37 -2.61 25.72
N SER A 383 -7.13 -2.33 24.67
CA SER A 383 -8.49 -2.85 24.43
C SER A 383 -8.58 -3.68 23.15
N LYS A 384 -9.56 -4.58 23.07
CA LYS A 384 -9.89 -5.30 21.84
C LYS A 384 -10.50 -4.34 20.82
N ILE A 385 -10.21 -4.54 19.55
CA ILE A 385 -10.72 -3.67 18.49
C ILE A 385 -12.25 -3.71 18.40
N GLU A 386 -12.86 -4.87 18.63
CA GLU A 386 -14.32 -5.04 18.60
C GLU A 386 -15.04 -4.31 19.73
N ASP A 387 -14.37 -4.11 20.87
CA ASP A 387 -14.89 -3.32 21.97
C ASP A 387 -14.76 -1.82 21.68
N LEU A 388 -13.64 -1.41 21.06
CA LEU A 388 -13.44 -0.03 20.62
C LEU A 388 -14.44 0.37 19.52
N ILE A 389 -14.68 -0.48 18.53
CA ILE A 389 -15.69 -0.22 17.47
C ILE A 389 -17.07 0.10 18.05
N LYS A 390 -17.46 -0.55 19.16
CA LYS A 390 -18.75 -0.33 19.82
C LYS A 390 -18.78 0.88 20.74
N SER A 391 -17.64 1.26 21.30
CA SER A 391 -17.54 2.20 22.43
C SER A 391 -16.92 3.55 22.08
N ASP A 392 -16.18 3.65 20.98
CA ASP A 392 -15.42 4.82 20.57
C ASP A 392 -15.72 5.17 19.10
N ALA A 393 -16.20 6.39 18.88
CA ALA A 393 -16.63 6.87 17.56
C ALA A 393 -15.48 6.88 16.54
N ASP A 394 -14.24 7.09 16.99
CA ASP A 394 -13.06 7.09 16.12
C ASP A 394 -12.78 5.72 15.49
N PHE A 395 -13.30 4.64 16.11
CA PHE A 395 -13.13 3.27 15.64
C PHE A 395 -14.33 2.74 14.87
N SER A 396 -15.44 3.46 14.82
CA SER A 396 -16.66 3.03 14.11
C SER A 396 -16.40 2.73 12.61
N LYS A 397 -15.44 3.42 11.99
CA LYS A 397 -15.01 3.20 10.61
C LYS A 397 -14.50 1.78 10.33
N TYR A 398 -14.01 1.06 11.33
CA TYR A 398 -13.51 -0.31 11.18
C TYR A 398 -14.60 -1.38 11.24
N SER A 399 -15.85 -1.02 11.53
CA SER A 399 -16.97 -1.97 11.58
C SER A 399 -17.23 -2.70 10.27
N ALA A 400 -16.84 -2.10 9.13
CA ALA A 400 -16.89 -2.76 7.83
C ALA A 400 -15.76 -3.78 7.63
N TYR A 401 -14.62 -3.60 8.29
CA TYR A 401 -13.40 -4.40 8.09
C TYR A 401 -13.21 -5.47 9.16
N VAL A 402 -13.96 -5.44 10.27
CA VAL A 402 -13.79 -6.38 11.38
C VAL A 402 -15.03 -7.25 11.54
N SER A 403 -14.88 -8.53 11.23
CA SER A 403 -15.88 -9.58 11.43
C SER A 403 -15.19 -10.92 11.68
N ASP A 404 -15.94 -11.88 12.24
CA ASP A 404 -15.49 -13.26 12.44
C ASP A 404 -14.13 -13.44 13.15
N GLY A 405 -13.75 -12.46 13.99
CA GLY A 405 -12.54 -12.50 14.81
C GLY A 405 -11.26 -12.00 14.13
N TYR A 406 -11.33 -11.42 12.93
CA TYR A 406 -10.14 -10.83 12.27
C TYR A 406 -10.47 -9.53 11.52
N PHE A 407 -9.42 -8.78 11.20
CA PHE A 407 -9.50 -7.63 10.29
C PHE A 407 -9.31 -8.11 8.85
N HIS A 408 -10.32 -7.89 8.01
CA HIS A 408 -10.39 -8.24 6.59
C HIS A 408 -9.57 -7.26 5.75
N GLU A 409 -8.24 -7.34 5.86
CA GLU A 409 -7.31 -6.48 5.13
C GLU A 409 -7.34 -6.80 3.63
N SER A 410 -7.58 -5.76 2.83
CA SER A 410 -7.66 -5.82 1.36
C SER A 410 -8.69 -6.80 0.79
N GLU A 411 -9.77 -7.12 1.54
CA GLU A 411 -10.87 -7.98 1.05
C GLU A 411 -12.08 -7.18 0.53
N LEU A 412 -12.22 -5.92 0.97
CA LEU A 412 -13.30 -5.01 0.51
C LEU A 412 -12.88 -4.14 -0.68
N ILE A 413 -11.62 -3.71 -0.67
CA ILE A 413 -10.93 -2.97 -1.72
C ILE A 413 -9.51 -3.53 -1.79
N SER A 414 -8.84 -3.41 -2.93
CA SER A 414 -7.48 -3.91 -3.08
C SER A 414 -6.46 -3.14 -2.22
N ALA A 415 -6.64 -1.82 -2.09
CA ALA A 415 -5.78 -0.98 -1.27
C ALA A 415 -5.77 -1.39 0.22
N PRO A 416 -4.62 -1.29 0.91
CA PRO A 416 -4.52 -1.52 2.35
C PRO A 416 -5.42 -0.58 3.15
N ALA A 417 -6.13 -1.12 4.14
CA ALA A 417 -7.03 -0.35 5.01
C ALA A 417 -6.59 -0.36 6.47
N PHE A 418 -5.65 -1.22 6.85
CA PHE A 418 -5.18 -1.33 8.22
C PHE A 418 -4.31 -0.13 8.61
N ASP A 419 -4.91 0.84 9.32
CA ASP A 419 -4.21 1.99 9.91
C ASP A 419 -4.28 2.00 11.46
N LEU A 420 -4.62 0.87 12.08
CA LEU A 420 -4.67 0.73 13.53
C LEU A 420 -3.27 0.81 14.16
N ARG A 421 -3.13 1.66 15.19
CA ARG A 421 -1.90 1.75 16.00
C ARG A 421 -1.99 0.78 17.17
N ILE A 422 -1.50 -0.45 16.96
CA ILE A 422 -1.57 -1.53 17.96
C ILE A 422 -0.51 -1.37 19.06
N ASP A 423 -0.79 -1.96 20.23
CA ASP A 423 0.13 -1.96 21.36
C ASP A 423 1.40 -2.80 21.05
N GLY A 424 2.56 -2.32 21.50
CA GLY A 424 3.86 -2.95 21.27
C GLY A 424 4.69 -2.29 20.15
N ILE A 425 4.08 -1.37 19.40
CA ILE A 425 4.72 -0.56 18.36
C ILE A 425 4.72 0.91 18.79
N THR A 426 5.86 1.60 18.64
CA THR A 426 6.00 3.04 18.94
C THR A 426 6.48 3.80 17.71
N GLU A 427 5.70 4.77 17.24
CA GLU A 427 6.12 5.70 16.17
C GLU A 427 6.89 6.88 16.79
N LEU A 428 8.15 7.08 16.36
CA LEU A 428 9.05 8.11 16.90
C LEU A 428 8.81 9.50 16.29
N THR A 429 8.28 9.54 15.07
CA THR A 429 7.88 10.77 14.36
C THR A 429 6.47 10.58 13.81
N LYS A 430 5.64 11.62 13.90
CA LYS A 430 4.28 11.68 13.34
C LYS A 430 4.14 12.84 12.39
#